data_AF-Q26AY7-F1
#
_entry.id   AF-Q26AY7-F1
#
_cell.length_a   1.000
_cell.length_b   1.000
_cell.length_c   1.000
_cell.angle_alpha   90.00
_cell.angle_beta   90.00
_cell.angle_gamma   90.00
#
_symmetry.space_group_name_H-M   'P 1'
#
loop_
_entity.id
_entity.type
_entity.pdbx_description
1 polymer ?
#
loop_
_entity_poly.entity_id
_entity_poly.type
_entity_poly.pdbx_seq_one_letter_code
_entity_poly.pdbx_strand_id
1 'polypeptide(L)'
;MNGSDPTDPCSVSGTATIPDVSDANYAVWAAADCDGDGETNGEEVMNGTEPFDPCSVTNPTIPAPTDENYAVWAAADCDGDGDSNGTDPAPNDPCVFTAGSVADTSNPIWQAADCDGDGDSNGTDPDPADPCVFTAGSTADTSNAIWAAADCDGDGDSNGTDPDPADPCVFTAGSTADTSNPIWQAADCDGDGETNGTEDMNGSDPTDPCSVSGTATIPDVSDANYAVWAAADCDGDGETNGEEVMNGTEPFDPCSVTNPTIPAPTDENYAVWAAADCDGDGDSNGTDPAPNDPCVFTAGSVADTSNPIWQAADCDGDGDSNGTDPDP
;
A
#
# COMPACT_ATOMS: atom_id res chain seq x y z
N MET A 1 19.52 -61.14 -4.94
CA MET A 1 18.33 -61.24 -4.06
C MET A 1 18.30 -59.99 -3.19
N ASN A 2 17.93 -58.86 -3.78
CA ASN A 2 17.72 -57.60 -3.09
C ASN A 2 16.21 -57.35 -3.02
N GLY A 3 15.53 -58.04 -2.11
CA GLY A 3 14.11 -57.87 -1.83
C GLY A 3 13.69 -58.90 -0.79
N SER A 4 13.10 -58.45 0.30
CA SER A 4 12.73 -59.28 1.46
C SER A 4 11.56 -60.23 1.14
N ASP A 5 10.80 -59.95 0.10
CA ASP A 5 9.70 -60.79 -0.39
C ASP A 5 9.87 -61.08 -1.90
N PRO A 6 10.05 -62.36 -2.31
CA PRO A 6 10.16 -62.73 -3.72
C PRO A 6 8.85 -62.60 -4.52
N THR A 7 7.75 -62.20 -3.88
CA THR A 7 6.44 -62.03 -4.52
C THR A 7 6.03 -60.57 -4.71
N ASP A 8 6.77 -59.63 -4.13
CA ASP A 8 6.55 -58.20 -4.26
C ASP A 8 7.74 -57.57 -5.02
N PRO A 9 7.55 -57.13 -6.27
CA PRO A 9 8.61 -56.53 -7.06
C PRO A 9 9.15 -55.23 -6.44
N CYS A 10 8.39 -54.56 -5.58
CA CYS A 10 8.74 -53.29 -4.95
C CYS A 10 9.37 -53.46 -3.56
N SER A 11 9.48 -54.69 -3.06
CA SER A 11 10.08 -54.96 -1.76
C SER A 11 11.58 -54.64 -1.76
N VAL A 12 12.00 -53.64 -0.97
CA VAL A 12 13.42 -53.31 -0.75
C VAL A 12 13.86 -53.67 0.68
N SER A 13 15.01 -54.34 0.81
CA SER A 13 15.63 -54.63 2.12
C SER A 13 16.88 -53.76 2.34
N GLY A 14 16.68 -52.52 2.76
CA GLY A 14 17.77 -51.54 2.96
C GLY A 14 17.59 -50.30 2.08
N THR A 15 18.68 -49.72 1.59
CA THR A 15 18.62 -48.65 0.57
C THR A 15 18.02 -49.23 -0.71
N ALA A 16 16.97 -48.61 -1.24
CA ALA A 16 16.40 -48.98 -2.52
C ALA A 16 17.50 -48.91 -3.60
N THR A 17 17.69 -50.00 -4.36
CA THR A 17 18.72 -50.07 -5.41
C THR A 17 18.14 -50.76 -6.62
N ILE A 18 18.41 -50.21 -7.79
CA ILE A 18 18.07 -50.81 -9.08
C ILE A 18 18.66 -52.24 -9.14
N PRO A 19 17.84 -53.29 -9.38
CA PRO A 19 18.33 -54.65 -9.49
C PRO A 19 19.19 -54.84 -10.74
N ASP A 20 20.16 -55.77 -10.67
CA ASP A 20 21.00 -56.12 -11.82
C ASP A 20 20.14 -56.67 -12.96
N VAL A 21 20.40 -56.24 -14.20
CA VAL A 21 19.69 -56.68 -15.42
C VAL A 21 19.74 -58.20 -15.65
N SER A 22 20.67 -58.91 -15.01
CA SER A 22 20.80 -60.36 -15.04
C SER A 22 19.97 -61.09 -13.97
N ASP A 23 19.29 -60.36 -13.07
CA ASP A 23 18.37 -60.94 -12.09
C ASP A 23 17.15 -61.54 -12.82
N ALA A 24 16.75 -62.75 -12.41
CA ALA A 24 15.60 -63.44 -12.98
C ALA A 24 14.28 -62.68 -12.79
N ASN A 25 14.23 -61.78 -11.80
CA ASN A 25 13.07 -60.96 -11.49
C ASN A 25 13.13 -59.54 -12.09
N TYR A 26 14.20 -59.17 -12.80
CA TYR A 26 14.37 -57.82 -13.36
C TYR A 26 13.18 -57.40 -14.23
N ALA A 27 12.66 -58.29 -15.08
CA ALA A 27 11.53 -57.97 -15.95
C ALA A 27 10.21 -57.75 -15.19
N VAL A 28 10.05 -58.33 -14.01
CA VAL A 28 8.87 -58.11 -13.16
C VAL A 28 9.01 -56.78 -12.42
N TRP A 29 10.20 -56.50 -11.88
CA TRP A 29 10.51 -55.20 -11.29
C TRP A 29 10.37 -54.06 -12.30
N ALA A 30 10.96 -54.17 -13.49
CA ALA A 30 10.92 -53.13 -14.51
C ALA A 30 9.52 -52.83 -15.07
N ALA A 31 8.55 -53.73 -14.85
CA ALA A 31 7.16 -53.53 -15.26
C ALA A 31 6.25 -53.07 -14.11
N ALA A 32 6.77 -53.03 -12.88
CA ALA A 32 6.09 -52.45 -11.73
C ALA A 32 6.33 -50.94 -11.70
N ASP A 33 5.41 -50.25 -11.05
CA ASP A 33 5.47 -48.83 -10.70
C ASP A 33 5.55 -48.80 -9.16
N CYS A 34 6.75 -48.62 -8.62
CA CYS A 34 7.00 -48.91 -7.20
C CYS A 34 6.76 -47.76 -6.23
N ASP A 35 6.71 -46.54 -6.73
CA ASP A 35 6.33 -45.35 -5.97
C ASP A 35 4.93 -44.82 -6.32
N GLY A 36 4.31 -45.37 -7.37
CA GLY A 36 2.92 -45.11 -7.72
C GLY A 36 2.73 -43.82 -8.51
N ASP A 37 3.76 -43.27 -9.13
CA ASP A 37 3.70 -42.00 -9.88
C ASP A 37 3.12 -42.15 -11.31
N GLY A 38 2.90 -43.39 -11.74
CA GLY A 38 2.37 -43.74 -13.05
C GLY A 38 3.42 -44.08 -14.10
N GLU A 39 4.71 -43.96 -13.79
CA GLU A 39 5.82 -44.49 -14.58
C GLU A 39 6.23 -45.87 -14.06
N THR A 40 6.60 -46.77 -14.97
CA THR A 40 7.18 -48.05 -14.55
C THR A 40 8.66 -47.87 -14.24
N ASN A 41 9.18 -48.63 -13.27
CA ASN A 41 10.61 -48.65 -12.93
C ASN A 41 11.54 -48.80 -14.15
N GLY A 42 11.09 -49.52 -15.18
CA GLY A 42 11.82 -49.70 -16.43
C GLY A 42 11.85 -48.44 -17.30
N GLU A 43 10.77 -47.66 -17.32
CA GLU A 43 10.70 -46.34 -17.96
C GLU A 43 11.60 -45.33 -17.25
N GLU A 44 11.57 -45.34 -15.93
CA GLU A 44 12.36 -44.45 -15.08
C GLU A 44 13.87 -44.68 -15.23
N VAL A 45 14.30 -45.94 -15.29
CA VAL A 45 15.69 -46.27 -15.62
C VAL A 45 16.11 -45.76 -17.01
N MET A 46 15.18 -45.69 -17.96
CA MET A 46 15.47 -45.21 -19.31
C MET A 46 15.51 -43.70 -19.43
N ASN A 47 14.63 -42.99 -18.71
CA ASN A 47 14.50 -41.54 -18.78
C ASN A 47 15.34 -40.82 -17.69
N GLY A 48 15.83 -41.55 -16.69
CA GLY A 48 16.70 -41.07 -15.62
C GLY A 48 15.98 -40.59 -14.37
N THR A 49 14.69 -40.90 -14.19
CA THR A 49 13.97 -40.71 -12.93
C THR A 49 14.22 -41.87 -11.94
N GLU A 50 13.72 -41.76 -10.72
CA GLU A 50 14.10 -42.59 -9.58
C GLU A 50 12.96 -43.53 -9.15
N PRO A 51 13.08 -44.87 -9.34
CA PRO A 51 11.99 -45.85 -9.17
C PRO A 51 11.31 -46.05 -7.82
N PHE A 52 11.63 -45.20 -6.85
CA PHE A 52 11.12 -45.27 -5.49
C PHE A 52 10.89 -43.87 -4.91
N ASP A 53 10.91 -42.84 -5.75
CA ASP A 53 10.68 -41.44 -5.40
C ASP A 53 9.55 -40.91 -6.29
N PRO A 54 8.31 -40.84 -5.77
CA PRO A 54 7.13 -40.48 -6.57
C PRO A 54 7.16 -39.04 -7.10
N CYS A 55 8.12 -38.23 -6.67
CA CYS A 55 8.32 -36.86 -7.13
C CYS A 55 9.37 -36.77 -8.25
N SER A 56 10.04 -37.88 -8.55
CA SER A 56 10.97 -38.04 -9.65
C SER A 56 10.21 -38.62 -10.85
N VAL A 57 9.52 -37.76 -11.60
CA VAL A 57 8.68 -38.20 -12.73
C VAL A 57 8.90 -37.29 -13.95
N THR A 58 8.79 -37.80 -15.17
CA THR A 58 8.99 -36.96 -16.37
C THR A 58 7.76 -36.17 -16.77
N ASN A 59 6.58 -36.73 -16.53
CA ASN A 59 5.31 -36.05 -16.75
C ASN A 59 4.38 -36.38 -15.59
N PRO A 60 4.26 -35.48 -14.60
CA PRO A 60 3.44 -35.74 -13.43
C PRO A 60 2.01 -36.08 -13.81
N THR A 61 1.49 -37.15 -13.19
CA THR A 61 0.09 -37.54 -13.32
C THR A 61 -0.49 -37.80 -11.94
N ILE A 62 -1.82 -37.73 -11.84
CA ILE A 62 -2.52 -38.12 -10.61
C ILE A 62 -2.93 -39.60 -10.77
N PRO A 63 -2.27 -40.54 -10.07
CA PRO A 63 -2.57 -41.97 -10.13
C PRO A 63 -3.98 -42.25 -9.59
N ALA A 64 -4.58 -43.36 -10.03
CA ALA A 64 -5.89 -43.74 -9.54
C ALA A 64 -5.78 -44.24 -8.09
N PRO A 65 -6.74 -43.93 -7.19
CA PRO A 65 -6.74 -44.45 -5.83
C PRO A 65 -6.83 -45.98 -5.71
N THR A 66 -7.06 -46.68 -6.83
CA THR A 66 -7.08 -48.14 -6.93
C THR A 66 -5.74 -48.75 -7.28
N ASP A 67 -4.74 -47.94 -7.62
CA ASP A 67 -3.41 -48.41 -8.02
C ASP A 67 -2.67 -48.99 -6.82
N GLU A 68 -1.88 -50.04 -7.04
CA GLU A 68 -1.31 -50.88 -5.98
C GLU A 68 -0.40 -50.09 -5.04
N ASN A 69 0.31 -49.09 -5.57
CA ASN A 69 1.23 -48.23 -4.82
C ASN A 69 0.76 -46.78 -4.67
N TYR A 70 -0.53 -46.50 -4.87
CA TYR A 70 -1.11 -45.16 -4.68
C TYR A 70 -0.75 -44.54 -3.33
N ALA A 71 -0.69 -45.34 -2.26
CA ALA A 71 -0.37 -44.85 -0.92
C ALA A 71 1.07 -44.31 -0.77
N VAL A 72 1.99 -44.71 -1.64
CA VAL A 72 3.37 -44.20 -1.66
C VAL A 72 3.37 -42.79 -2.24
N TRP A 73 2.86 -42.64 -3.47
CA TRP A 73 2.62 -41.34 -4.10
C TRP A 73 1.81 -40.39 -3.22
N ALA A 74 0.69 -40.84 -2.67
CA ALA A 74 -0.23 -40.02 -1.87
C ALA A 74 0.37 -39.49 -0.56
N ALA A 75 1.45 -40.11 -0.07
CA ALA A 75 2.13 -39.69 1.16
C ALA A 75 3.28 -38.71 0.91
N ALA A 76 3.72 -38.56 -0.35
CA ALA A 76 4.71 -37.57 -0.73
C ALA A 76 4.08 -36.18 -0.84
N ASP A 77 4.93 -35.16 -0.88
CA ASP A 77 4.62 -33.74 -1.10
C ASP A 77 5.61 -33.30 -2.17
N CYS A 78 5.18 -33.37 -3.43
CA CYS A 78 6.10 -33.28 -4.55
C CYS A 78 6.43 -31.85 -4.95
N ASP A 79 5.48 -30.92 -4.84
CA ASP A 79 5.73 -29.52 -5.11
C ASP A 79 6.26 -28.75 -3.88
N GLY A 80 6.14 -29.32 -2.68
CA GLY A 80 6.75 -28.81 -1.45
C GLY A 80 5.91 -27.76 -0.74
N ASP A 81 4.62 -27.66 -1.03
CA ASP A 81 3.72 -26.67 -0.43
C ASP A 81 3.25 -27.03 1.00
N GLY A 82 3.58 -28.25 1.44
CA GLY A 82 3.28 -28.79 2.77
C GLY A 82 2.03 -29.66 2.81
N ASP A 83 1.29 -29.78 1.71
CA ASP A 83 0.21 -30.74 1.53
C ASP A 83 0.76 -32.06 0.95
N SER A 84 0.33 -33.18 1.51
CA SER A 84 0.62 -34.46 0.87
C SER A 84 -0.24 -34.62 -0.38
N ASN A 85 0.32 -35.16 -1.47
CA ASN A 85 -0.33 -35.41 -2.76
C ASN A 85 -1.74 -36.02 -2.66
N GLY A 86 -1.99 -36.88 -1.66
CA GLY A 86 -3.30 -37.52 -1.45
C GLY A 86 -4.39 -36.60 -0.88
N THR A 87 -4.01 -35.46 -0.31
CA THR A 87 -4.91 -34.44 0.27
C THR A 87 -4.82 -33.10 -0.44
N ASP A 88 -3.74 -32.89 -1.17
CA ASP A 88 -3.43 -31.67 -1.92
C ASP A 88 -4.44 -31.42 -3.05
N PRO A 89 -5.01 -30.20 -3.15
CA PRO A 89 -5.88 -29.79 -4.25
C PRO A 89 -5.20 -29.76 -5.63
N ALA A 90 -3.90 -29.51 -5.70
CA ALA A 90 -3.08 -29.48 -6.91
C ALA A 90 -1.63 -29.97 -6.64
N PRO A 91 -1.39 -31.30 -6.60
CA PRO A 91 -0.11 -31.95 -6.21
C PRO A 91 1.18 -31.62 -6.99
N ASN A 92 1.13 -30.68 -7.92
CA ASN A 92 2.27 -30.24 -8.73
C ASN A 92 2.32 -28.71 -8.88
N ASP A 93 1.49 -27.98 -8.13
CA ASP A 93 1.37 -26.53 -8.18
C ASP A 93 1.63 -25.99 -6.76
N PRO A 94 2.89 -25.59 -6.46
CA PRO A 94 3.31 -25.24 -5.10
C PRO A 94 2.61 -23.98 -4.53
N CYS A 95 1.80 -23.31 -5.33
CA CYS A 95 1.05 -22.11 -4.98
C CYS A 95 -0.42 -22.41 -4.62
N VAL A 96 -0.82 -23.69 -4.60
CA VAL A 96 -2.20 -24.11 -4.35
C VAL A 96 -2.26 -25.06 -3.15
N PHE A 97 -1.99 -24.51 -1.97
CA PHE A 97 -1.96 -25.24 -0.71
C PHE A 97 -3.18 -24.98 0.19
N THR A 98 -3.38 -25.87 1.15
CA THR A 98 -4.33 -25.69 2.25
C THR A 98 -3.86 -24.60 3.21
N ALA A 99 -4.76 -23.71 3.63
CA ALA A 99 -4.44 -22.66 4.59
C ALA A 99 -3.87 -23.23 5.90
N GLY A 100 -2.67 -22.78 6.28
CA GLY A 100 -1.94 -23.23 7.46
C GLY A 100 -0.97 -24.39 7.21
N SER A 101 -0.85 -24.87 5.97
CA SER A 101 0.23 -25.76 5.56
C SER A 101 1.59 -25.07 5.68
N VAL A 102 2.63 -25.88 5.84
CA VAL A 102 4.00 -25.40 6.05
C VAL A 102 4.86 -25.97 4.95
N ALA A 103 5.24 -25.10 4.01
CA ALA A 103 6.05 -25.47 2.86
C ALA A 103 7.43 -26.04 3.27
N ASP A 104 7.91 -27.00 2.48
CA ASP A 104 9.30 -27.42 2.49
C ASP A 104 10.15 -26.40 1.72
N THR A 105 10.69 -25.44 2.46
CA THR A 105 11.62 -24.42 1.92
C THR A 105 12.88 -24.98 1.28
N SER A 106 13.17 -26.29 1.37
CA SER A 106 14.26 -26.95 0.66
C SER A 106 13.85 -27.59 -0.67
N ASN A 107 12.55 -27.68 -0.96
CA ASN A 107 12.02 -28.24 -2.20
C ASN A 107 12.31 -27.27 -3.38
N PRO A 108 12.95 -27.74 -4.47
CA PRO A 108 13.30 -26.89 -5.61
C PRO A 108 12.11 -26.43 -6.46
N ILE A 109 10.99 -27.16 -6.46
CA ILE A 109 9.75 -26.76 -7.16
C ILE A 109 9.13 -25.57 -6.43
N TRP A 110 8.93 -25.70 -5.12
CA TRP A 110 8.47 -24.60 -4.28
C TRP A 110 9.38 -23.38 -4.39
N GLN A 111 10.71 -23.55 -4.25
CA GLN A 111 11.66 -22.42 -4.30
C GLN A 111 11.63 -21.65 -5.62
N ALA A 112 11.30 -22.31 -6.73
CA ALA A 112 11.31 -21.71 -8.07
C ALA A 112 9.97 -21.08 -8.48
N ALA A 113 8.90 -21.37 -7.73
CA ALA A 113 7.61 -20.75 -7.93
C ALA A 113 7.60 -19.31 -7.42
N ASP A 114 6.60 -18.55 -7.86
CA ASP A 114 6.32 -17.15 -7.52
C ASP A 114 4.82 -17.12 -7.21
N CYS A 115 4.48 -17.35 -5.93
CA CYS A 115 3.12 -17.70 -5.55
C CYS A 115 2.21 -16.51 -5.30
N ASP A 116 2.75 -15.36 -4.93
CA ASP A 116 2.03 -14.10 -4.87
C ASP A 116 2.16 -13.28 -6.16
N GLY A 117 3.03 -13.69 -7.09
CA GLY A 117 3.12 -13.11 -8.40
C GLY A 117 3.84 -11.76 -8.42
N ASP A 118 4.60 -11.45 -7.38
CA ASP A 118 5.35 -10.20 -7.27
C ASP A 118 6.62 -10.20 -8.15
N GLY A 119 6.99 -11.38 -8.70
CA GLY A 119 8.14 -11.56 -9.58
C GLY A 119 9.39 -12.09 -8.88
N ASP A 120 9.39 -12.19 -7.55
CA ASP A 120 10.36 -12.92 -6.78
C ASP A 120 9.96 -14.38 -6.64
N SER A 121 10.96 -15.26 -6.73
CA SER A 121 10.71 -16.67 -6.45
C SER A 121 10.63 -16.90 -4.95
N ASN A 122 9.76 -17.80 -4.49
CA ASN A 122 9.56 -18.14 -3.08
C ASN A 122 10.86 -18.42 -2.31
N GLY A 123 11.90 -18.95 -2.99
CA GLY A 123 13.19 -19.24 -2.37
C GLY A 123 14.05 -18.01 -2.04
N THR A 124 13.72 -16.85 -2.59
CA THR A 124 14.39 -15.56 -2.37
C THR A 124 13.49 -14.51 -1.74
N ASP A 125 12.19 -14.68 -1.90
CA ASP A 125 11.13 -13.81 -1.44
C ASP A 125 11.04 -13.75 0.11
N PRO A 126 10.98 -12.55 0.72
CA PRO A 126 10.77 -12.40 2.15
C PRO A 126 9.39 -12.87 2.67
N ASP A 127 8.33 -12.79 1.87
CA ASP A 127 6.97 -13.26 2.20
C ASP A 127 6.23 -13.77 0.94
N PRO A 128 6.42 -15.04 0.54
CA PRO A 128 5.88 -15.64 -0.70
C PRO A 128 4.35 -15.70 -0.89
N ALA A 129 3.61 -15.07 0.01
CA ALA A 129 2.15 -15.00 -0.01
C ALA A 129 1.65 -13.55 -0.03
N ASP A 130 2.53 -12.56 0.02
CA ASP A 130 2.20 -11.15 0.05
C ASP A 130 2.76 -10.43 -1.19
N PRO A 131 1.90 -10.14 -2.19
CA PRO A 131 2.33 -9.54 -3.47
C PRO A 131 2.93 -8.14 -3.34
N CYS A 132 2.96 -7.56 -2.14
CA CYS A 132 3.50 -6.25 -1.84
C CYS A 132 4.87 -6.30 -1.13
N VAL A 133 5.43 -7.49 -0.91
CA VAL A 133 6.67 -7.70 -0.16
C VAL A 133 7.80 -8.20 -1.05
N PHE A 134 8.54 -7.24 -1.63
CA PHE A 134 9.63 -7.55 -2.54
C PHE A 134 10.98 -7.76 -1.85
N THR A 135 11.83 -8.55 -2.50
CA THR A 135 13.28 -8.53 -2.32
C THR A 135 13.84 -7.17 -2.72
N ALA A 136 14.76 -6.63 -1.92
CA ALA A 136 15.36 -5.33 -2.18
C ALA A 136 16.04 -5.26 -3.57
N GLY A 137 15.50 -4.41 -4.44
CA GLY A 137 16.00 -4.18 -5.80
C GLY A 137 15.34 -5.04 -6.88
N SER A 138 14.37 -5.88 -6.51
CA SER A 138 13.48 -6.55 -7.46
C SER A 138 12.48 -5.57 -8.08
N THR A 139 11.81 -6.03 -9.14
CA THR A 139 10.80 -5.26 -9.87
C THR A 139 9.56 -6.12 -10.03
N ALA A 140 8.40 -5.56 -9.75
CA ALA A 140 7.12 -6.25 -9.85
C ALA A 140 6.88 -6.91 -11.21
N ASP A 141 6.32 -8.12 -11.23
CA ASP A 141 5.73 -8.69 -12.44
C ASP A 141 4.36 -8.06 -12.74
N THR A 142 4.41 -6.93 -13.44
CA THR A 142 3.21 -6.20 -13.89
C THR A 142 2.27 -6.98 -14.82
N SER A 143 2.66 -8.17 -15.28
CA SER A 143 1.79 -9.05 -16.06
C SER A 143 1.02 -10.07 -15.22
N ASN A 144 1.39 -10.23 -13.95
CA ASN A 144 0.77 -11.16 -13.03
C ASN A 144 -0.56 -10.61 -12.51
N ALA A 145 -1.58 -11.47 -12.46
CA ALA A 145 -2.92 -11.08 -12.04
C ALA A 145 -3.09 -10.97 -10.51
N ILE A 146 -2.26 -11.67 -9.72
CA ILE A 146 -2.28 -11.60 -8.26
C ILE A 146 -1.73 -10.25 -7.82
N TRP A 147 -0.50 -9.92 -8.27
CA TRP A 147 0.08 -8.60 -8.06
C TRP A 147 -0.81 -7.46 -8.57
N ALA A 148 -1.36 -7.57 -9.78
CA ALA A 148 -2.21 -6.52 -10.35
C ALA A 148 -3.53 -6.28 -9.59
N ALA A 149 -3.98 -7.26 -8.80
CA ALA A 149 -5.21 -7.15 -7.99
C ALA A 149 -4.94 -6.65 -6.56
N ALA A 150 -3.68 -6.66 -6.10
CA ALA A 150 -3.28 -6.06 -4.83
C ALA A 150 -3.29 -4.52 -4.92
N ASP A 151 -3.27 -3.89 -3.76
CA ASP A 151 -3.18 -2.43 -3.56
C ASP A 151 -2.06 -2.25 -2.53
N CYS A 152 -0.83 -2.05 -3.04
CA CYS A 152 0.36 -2.18 -2.20
C CYS A 152 0.64 -0.95 -1.36
N ASP A 153 0.41 0.25 -1.88
CA ASP A 153 0.59 1.47 -1.11
C ASP A 153 -0.64 1.84 -0.28
N GLY A 154 -1.81 1.25 -0.58
CA GLY A 154 -3.04 1.37 0.22
C GLY A 154 -3.87 2.59 -0.14
N ASP A 155 -3.68 3.20 -1.31
CA ASP A 155 -4.40 4.41 -1.71
C ASP A 155 -5.84 4.12 -2.23
N GLY A 156 -6.18 2.84 -2.38
CA GLY A 156 -7.48 2.34 -2.81
C GLY A 156 -7.54 1.97 -4.29
N ASP A 157 -6.49 2.21 -5.07
CA ASP A 157 -6.34 1.72 -6.43
C ASP A 157 -5.60 0.37 -6.42
N SER A 158 -6.08 -0.59 -7.22
CA SER A 158 -5.32 -1.82 -7.42
C SER A 158 -4.13 -1.55 -8.34
N ASN A 159 -2.96 -2.13 -8.05
CA ASN A 159 -1.70 -2.00 -8.78
C ASN A 159 -1.83 -2.07 -10.31
N GLY A 160 -2.77 -2.88 -10.83
CA GLY A 160 -2.99 -3.02 -12.28
C GLY A 160 -3.70 -1.84 -12.96
N THR A 161 -4.31 -0.95 -12.19
CA THR A 161 -5.03 0.26 -12.66
C THR A 161 -4.48 1.55 -12.08
N ASP A 162 -3.71 1.44 -11.01
CA ASP A 162 -3.08 2.51 -10.27
C ASP A 162 -2.06 3.29 -11.13
N PRO A 163 -2.11 4.64 -11.13
CA PRO A 163 -1.12 5.48 -11.79
C PRO A 163 0.32 5.33 -11.28
N ASP A 164 0.54 5.05 -9.99
CA ASP A 164 1.84 4.81 -9.35
C ASP A 164 1.71 3.85 -8.13
N PRO A 165 1.76 2.51 -8.34
CA PRO A 165 1.50 1.46 -7.32
C PRO A 165 2.39 1.41 -6.06
N ALA A 166 3.25 2.40 -5.87
CA ALA A 166 4.17 2.50 -4.75
C ALA A 166 4.11 3.88 -4.06
N ASP A 167 3.27 4.79 -4.55
CA ASP A 167 3.12 6.15 -4.02
C ASP A 167 1.68 6.35 -3.51
N PRO A 168 1.45 6.24 -2.19
CA PRO A 168 0.10 6.28 -1.61
C PRO A 168 -0.62 7.63 -1.78
N CYS A 169 0.05 8.63 -2.35
CA CYS A 169 -0.48 9.96 -2.61
C CYS A 169 -0.87 10.16 -4.08
N VAL A 170 -0.77 9.13 -4.93
CA VAL A 170 -1.06 9.20 -6.37
C VAL A 170 -2.22 8.28 -6.75
N PHE A 171 -3.40 8.61 -6.21
CA PHE A 171 -4.62 7.83 -6.42
C PHE A 171 -5.58 8.43 -7.46
N THR A 172 -6.51 7.61 -7.94
CA THR A 172 -7.67 8.05 -8.71
C THR A 172 -8.66 8.80 -7.82
N ALA A 173 -9.15 9.95 -8.30
CA ALA A 173 -10.14 10.75 -7.56
C ALA A 173 -11.40 9.93 -7.21
N GLY A 174 -11.72 9.87 -5.92
CA GLY A 174 -12.84 9.11 -5.38
C GLY A 174 -12.52 7.68 -4.94
N SER A 175 -11.26 7.25 -5.04
CA SER A 175 -10.76 6.04 -4.40
C SER A 175 -10.84 6.16 -2.87
N THR A 176 -10.81 5.01 -2.20
CA THR A 176 -10.93 4.94 -0.74
C THR A 176 -9.75 4.15 -0.23
N ALA A 177 -8.83 4.85 0.41
CA ALA A 177 -7.62 4.28 0.98
C ALA A 177 -7.92 3.20 2.03
N ASP A 178 -7.02 2.22 2.11
CA ASP A 178 -6.94 1.30 3.25
C ASP A 178 -6.22 1.99 4.41
N THR A 179 -6.98 2.54 5.34
CA THR A 179 -6.43 3.24 6.52
C THR A 179 -5.68 2.31 7.48
N SER A 180 -5.65 1.00 7.24
CA SER A 180 -4.81 0.05 7.97
C SER A 180 -3.45 -0.24 7.29
N ASN A 181 -3.26 0.20 6.04
CA ASN A 181 -2.01 0.02 5.30
C ASN A 181 -0.89 0.91 5.91
N PRO A 182 0.27 0.32 6.29
CA PRO A 182 1.35 1.07 6.92
C PRO A 182 2.09 2.04 5.99
N ILE A 183 2.08 1.81 4.66
CA ILE A 183 2.67 2.71 3.67
C ILE A 183 1.81 3.97 3.59
N TRP A 184 0.50 3.80 3.36
CA TRP A 184 -0.45 4.91 3.40
C TRP A 184 -0.39 5.69 4.71
N GLN A 185 -0.43 5.01 5.86
CA GLN A 185 -0.38 5.69 7.18
C GLN A 185 0.87 6.55 7.41
N ALA A 186 1.99 6.19 6.80
CA ALA A 186 3.27 6.86 6.98
C ALA A 186 3.50 8.03 6.01
N ALA A 187 2.69 8.12 4.95
CA ALA A 187 2.71 9.23 4.03
C ALA A 187 2.04 10.48 4.62
N ASP A 188 2.34 11.63 4.03
CA ASP A 188 1.73 12.93 4.28
C ASP A 188 1.33 13.45 2.89
N CYS A 189 0.10 13.19 2.47
CA CYS A 189 -0.28 13.33 1.06
C CYS A 189 -0.62 14.76 0.66
N ASP A 190 -1.02 15.60 1.60
CA ASP A 190 -1.26 17.02 1.36
C ASP A 190 -0.08 17.92 1.75
N GLY A 191 0.93 17.35 2.43
CA GLY A 191 2.18 18.01 2.78
C GLY A 191 2.05 19.00 3.93
N ASP A 192 1.01 18.88 4.76
CA ASP A 192 0.73 19.79 5.88
C ASP A 192 1.59 19.50 7.14
N GLY A 193 2.39 18.43 7.09
CA GLY A 193 3.29 18.00 8.15
C GLY A 193 2.68 16.99 9.12
N GLU A 194 1.40 16.65 8.99
CA GLU A 194 0.76 15.50 9.61
C GLU A 194 0.74 14.31 8.64
N THR A 195 1.07 13.11 9.13
CA THR A 195 0.94 11.91 8.29
C THR A 195 -0.53 11.51 8.18
N ASN A 196 -0.95 10.88 7.08
CA ASN A 196 -2.29 10.34 6.87
C ASN A 196 -2.81 9.50 8.05
N GLY A 197 -1.95 8.68 8.67
CA GLY A 197 -2.32 7.86 9.83
C GLY A 197 -2.53 8.66 11.13
N THR A 198 -1.91 9.83 11.24
CA THR A 198 -2.15 10.80 12.32
C THR A 198 -3.50 11.48 12.11
N GLU A 199 -3.78 11.88 10.87
CA GLU A 199 -5.01 12.55 10.48
C GLU A 199 -6.25 11.65 10.59
N ASP A 200 -6.15 10.37 10.18
CA ASP A 200 -7.23 9.39 10.40
C ASP A 200 -7.57 9.26 11.91
N MET A 201 -6.56 9.43 12.78
CA MET A 201 -6.73 9.32 14.23
C MET A 201 -7.34 10.56 14.86
N ASN A 202 -7.00 11.76 14.38
CA ASN A 202 -7.42 13.04 14.96
C ASN A 202 -8.65 13.66 14.24
N GLY A 203 -8.97 13.17 13.03
CA GLY A 203 -10.07 13.60 12.19
C GLY A 203 -9.78 14.74 11.20
N SER A 204 -8.51 15.11 10.95
CA SER A 204 -8.14 15.90 9.76
C SER A 204 -8.28 15.07 8.48
N ASP A 205 -8.10 15.72 7.33
CA ASP A 205 -8.35 15.12 6.02
C ASP A 205 -7.02 14.97 5.28
N PRO A 206 -6.53 13.74 5.04
CA PRO A 206 -5.23 13.45 4.42
C PRO A 206 -4.99 14.00 3.02
N THR A 207 -5.97 14.71 2.47
CA THR A 207 -5.94 15.25 1.11
C THR A 207 -6.20 16.76 1.07
N ASP A 208 -6.45 17.39 2.23
CA ASP A 208 -6.73 18.81 2.36
C ASP A 208 -5.63 19.48 3.19
N PRO A 209 -4.68 20.18 2.56
CA PRO A 209 -3.53 20.78 3.24
C PRO A 209 -3.88 21.87 4.27
N CYS A 210 -5.15 22.29 4.31
CA CYS A 210 -5.65 23.27 5.26
C CYS A 210 -6.39 22.61 6.45
N SER A 211 -6.59 21.30 6.39
CA SER A 211 -7.23 20.49 7.40
C SER A 211 -6.21 20.01 8.44
N VAL A 212 -5.78 20.89 9.34
CA VAL A 212 -4.81 20.53 10.40
C VAL A 212 -5.47 20.28 11.75
N SER A 213 -4.92 19.35 12.53
CA SER A 213 -5.36 19.10 13.91
C SER A 213 -4.58 19.95 14.93
N GLY A 214 -5.13 21.11 15.29
CA GLY A 214 -4.61 21.90 16.41
C GLY A 214 -4.00 23.24 15.99
N THR A 215 -2.74 23.50 16.36
CA THR A 215 -2.10 24.77 16.00
C THR A 215 -1.38 24.58 14.68
N ALA A 216 -1.93 25.20 13.63
CA ALA A 216 -1.33 25.22 12.32
C ALA A 216 0.12 25.74 12.37
N THR A 217 1.01 25.09 11.64
CA THR A 217 2.41 25.48 11.52
C THR A 217 2.85 25.36 10.08
N ILE A 218 3.88 26.12 9.70
CA ILE A 218 4.53 25.96 8.40
C ILE A 218 5.21 24.57 8.37
N PRO A 219 4.86 23.67 7.43
CA PRO A 219 5.44 22.33 7.33
C PRO A 219 6.93 22.35 6.96
N ASP A 220 7.60 21.19 7.10
CA ASP A 220 9.01 21.07 6.69
C ASP A 220 9.12 21.13 5.16
N VAL A 221 9.89 22.09 4.64
CA VAL A 221 10.14 22.25 3.20
C VAL A 221 10.83 21.04 2.53
N SER A 222 11.32 20.08 3.30
CA SER A 222 11.88 18.83 2.80
C SER A 222 10.88 17.70 2.65
N ASP A 223 9.61 17.93 3.04
CA ASP A 223 8.52 17.01 2.72
C ASP A 223 8.38 16.83 1.20
N ALA A 224 8.11 15.60 0.76
CA ALA A 224 7.95 15.28 -0.66
C ALA A 224 6.73 15.99 -1.27
N ASN A 225 5.67 16.19 -0.47
CA ASN A 225 4.41 16.79 -0.86
C ASN A 225 4.25 18.25 -0.39
N TYR A 226 5.29 18.89 0.16
CA TYR A 226 5.27 20.31 0.55
C TYR A 226 4.69 21.25 -0.53
N ALA A 227 4.88 20.91 -1.81
CA ALA A 227 4.35 21.70 -2.92
C ALA A 227 2.81 21.71 -3.01
N VAL A 228 2.14 20.69 -2.47
CA VAL A 228 0.67 20.61 -2.36
C VAL A 228 0.20 21.65 -1.34
N TRP A 229 0.71 21.59 -0.11
CA TRP A 229 0.45 22.61 0.91
C TRP A 229 0.81 24.02 0.47
N ALA A 230 1.97 24.23 -0.15
CA ALA A 230 2.41 25.57 -0.58
C ALA A 230 1.54 26.19 -1.69
N ALA A 231 0.80 25.37 -2.44
CA ALA A 231 -0.10 25.81 -3.49
C ALA A 231 -1.52 26.13 -2.98
N ALA A 232 -1.86 25.69 -1.77
CA ALA A 232 -3.13 26.02 -1.12
C ALA A 232 -3.13 27.46 -0.57
N ASP A 233 -4.31 27.95 -0.26
CA ASP A 233 -4.59 29.25 0.36
C ASP A 233 -5.50 28.96 1.56
N CYS A 234 -4.90 28.75 2.73
CA CYS A 234 -5.60 28.15 3.86
C CYS A 234 -6.47 29.13 4.66
N ASP A 235 -6.17 30.43 4.59
CA ASP A 235 -7.02 31.45 5.18
C ASP A 235 -7.96 32.14 4.17
N GLY A 236 -7.77 31.87 2.88
CA GLY A 236 -8.63 32.30 1.81
C GLY A 236 -8.48 33.77 1.45
N ASP A 237 -7.34 34.42 1.78
CA ASP A 237 -7.09 35.84 1.53
C ASP A 237 -6.65 36.17 0.09
N GLY A 238 -6.39 35.12 -0.71
CA GLY A 238 -5.99 35.19 -2.10
C GLY A 238 -4.48 35.16 -2.36
N GLU A 239 -3.63 35.07 -1.34
CA GLU A 239 -2.22 34.68 -1.42
C GLU A 239 -2.09 33.18 -1.11
N THR A 240 -1.23 32.44 -1.83
CA THR A 240 -1.01 31.03 -1.46
C THR A 240 -0.07 30.93 -0.25
N ASN A 241 -0.18 29.86 0.52
CA ASN A 241 0.69 29.57 1.66
C ASN A 241 2.18 29.73 1.31
N GLY A 242 2.59 29.27 0.13
CA GLY A 242 3.95 29.41 -0.38
C GLY A 242 4.34 30.85 -0.72
N GLU A 243 3.43 31.67 -1.23
CA GLU A 243 3.65 33.10 -1.45
C GLU A 243 3.81 33.83 -0.12
N GLU A 244 3.01 33.47 0.87
CA GLU A 244 3.05 34.10 2.18
C GLU A 244 4.34 33.79 2.94
N VAL A 245 4.78 32.53 2.91
CA VAL A 245 6.09 32.15 3.48
C VAL A 245 7.23 32.95 2.83
N MET A 246 7.15 33.25 1.53
CA MET A 246 8.15 34.08 0.85
C MET A 246 8.06 35.55 1.23
N ASN A 247 6.85 36.07 1.45
CA ASN A 247 6.60 37.48 1.76
C ASN A 247 6.70 37.79 3.27
N GLY A 248 6.68 36.75 4.12
CA GLY A 248 6.68 36.86 5.57
C GLY A 248 5.31 37.18 6.18
N THR A 249 4.24 36.81 5.47
CA THR A 249 2.86 36.77 5.96
C THR A 249 2.53 35.39 6.56
N GLU A 250 1.32 35.19 7.08
CA GLU A 250 1.00 34.07 7.97
C GLU A 250 -0.13 33.20 7.34
N PRO A 251 0.15 31.97 6.87
CA PRO A 251 -0.77 31.15 6.04
C PRO A 251 -2.13 30.75 6.59
N PHE A 252 -2.43 31.16 7.81
CA PHE A 252 -3.66 30.82 8.52
C PHE A 252 -4.29 32.07 9.18
N ASP A 253 -3.83 33.26 8.82
CA ASP A 253 -4.35 34.54 9.31
C ASP A 253 -4.75 35.43 8.12
N PRO A 254 -6.05 35.49 7.77
CA PRO A 254 -6.53 36.16 6.57
C PRO A 254 -6.34 37.69 6.58
N CYS A 255 -5.87 38.24 7.69
CA CYS A 255 -5.54 39.66 7.84
C CYS A 255 -4.04 39.94 7.72
N SER A 256 -3.24 38.89 7.60
CA SER A 256 -1.80 38.92 7.39
C SER A 256 -1.50 38.78 5.90
N VAL A 257 -1.73 39.85 5.12
CA VAL A 257 -1.60 39.82 3.65
C VAL A 257 -0.61 40.88 3.15
N THR A 258 0.09 40.61 2.05
CA THR A 258 1.04 41.59 1.47
C THR A 258 0.30 42.73 0.78
N ASN A 259 -0.75 42.39 0.02
CA ASN A 259 -1.61 43.36 -0.62
C ASN A 259 -3.08 42.95 -0.46
N PRO A 260 -3.86 43.66 0.37
CA PRO A 260 -5.25 43.28 0.62
C PRO A 260 -6.07 43.19 -0.66
N THR A 261 -6.76 42.06 -0.81
CA THR A 261 -7.74 41.85 -1.88
C THR A 261 -9.09 41.45 -1.29
N ILE A 262 -10.11 41.42 -2.14
CA ILE A 262 -11.40 40.83 -1.79
C ILE A 262 -11.48 39.53 -2.58
N PRO A 263 -11.28 38.37 -1.93
CA PRO A 263 -11.34 37.06 -2.57
C PRO A 263 -12.70 36.78 -3.19
N ALA A 264 -12.75 35.87 -4.16
CA ALA A 264 -14.01 35.49 -4.77
C ALA A 264 -14.82 34.59 -3.81
N PRO A 265 -16.14 34.76 -3.68
CA PRO A 265 -16.97 33.87 -2.84
C PRO A 265 -17.01 32.40 -3.29
N THR A 266 -16.33 32.06 -4.39
CA THR A 266 -16.18 30.69 -4.91
C THR A 266 -14.88 30.03 -4.47
N ASP A 267 -13.98 30.78 -3.83
CA ASP A 267 -12.71 30.25 -3.36
C ASP A 267 -12.96 29.30 -2.18
N GLU A 268 -12.16 28.24 -2.10
CA GLU A 268 -12.39 27.08 -1.23
C GLU A 268 -12.45 27.48 0.26
N ASN A 269 -11.54 28.36 0.68
CA ASN A 269 -11.44 28.87 2.04
C ASN A 269 -12.01 30.28 2.23
N TYR A 270 -12.83 30.79 1.30
CA TYR A 270 -13.45 32.13 1.42
C TYR A 270 -14.15 32.35 2.76
N ALA A 271 -14.73 31.30 3.35
CA ALA A 271 -15.43 31.40 4.62
C ALA A 271 -14.50 31.77 5.80
N VAL A 272 -13.21 31.43 5.72
CA VAL A 272 -12.20 31.79 6.72
C VAL A 272 -11.94 33.29 6.65
N TRP A 273 -11.54 33.80 5.49
CA TRP A 273 -11.40 35.23 5.23
C TRP A 273 -12.66 36.03 5.57
N ALA A 274 -13.84 35.54 5.15
CA ALA A 274 -15.10 36.24 5.33
C ALA A 274 -15.53 36.38 6.80
N ALA A 275 -15.02 35.52 7.69
CA ALA A 275 -15.32 35.54 9.11
C ALA A 275 -14.40 36.48 9.91
N ALA A 276 -13.24 36.86 9.35
CA ALA A 276 -12.32 37.80 9.96
C ALA A 276 -12.83 39.25 9.90
N ASP A 277 -12.22 40.12 10.70
CA ASP A 277 -12.46 41.57 10.75
C ASP A 277 -11.08 42.23 10.71
N CYS A 278 -10.56 42.42 9.50
CA CYS A 278 -9.16 42.75 9.33
C CYS A 278 -8.84 44.20 9.65
N ASP A 279 -9.74 45.13 9.36
CA ASP A 279 -9.55 46.53 9.71
C ASP A 279 -9.97 46.88 11.15
N GLY A 280 -10.73 45.99 11.81
CA GLY A 280 -11.07 46.07 13.22
C GLY A 280 -12.26 46.97 13.52
N ASP A 281 -13.11 47.26 12.54
CA ASP A 281 -14.26 48.15 12.72
C ASP A 281 -15.48 47.47 13.37
N GLY A 282 -15.42 46.15 13.52
CA GLY A 282 -16.43 45.30 14.14
C GLY A 282 -17.37 44.62 13.14
N ASP A 283 -17.23 44.87 11.85
CA ASP A 283 -17.87 44.11 10.78
C ASP A 283 -16.95 42.98 10.29
N SER A 284 -17.51 41.79 10.10
CA SER A 284 -16.75 40.72 9.44
C SER A 284 -16.63 41.01 7.95
N ASN A 285 -15.47 40.72 7.36
CA ASN A 285 -15.13 40.93 5.94
C ASN A 285 -16.25 40.51 4.96
N GLY A 286 -16.94 39.39 5.22
CA GLY A 286 -18.02 38.89 4.36
C GLY A 286 -19.31 39.72 4.36
N THR A 287 -19.47 40.60 5.34
CA THR A 287 -20.62 41.53 5.48
C THR A 287 -20.22 43.00 5.40
N ASP A 288 -18.94 43.27 5.53
CA ASP A 288 -18.35 44.60 5.54
C ASP A 288 -18.43 45.25 4.14
N PRO A 289 -19.00 46.47 4.01
CA PRO A 289 -19.01 47.23 2.77
C PRO A 289 -17.61 47.63 2.24
N ALA A 290 -16.61 47.72 3.10
CA ALA A 290 -15.23 48.03 2.79
C ALA A 290 -14.26 47.33 3.79
N PRO A 291 -13.97 46.02 3.60
CA PRO A 291 -13.16 45.16 4.50
C PRO A 291 -11.72 45.59 4.85
N ASN A 292 -11.29 46.75 4.38
CA ASN A 292 -9.95 47.29 4.52
C ASN A 292 -9.98 48.79 4.91
N ASP A 293 -11.15 49.33 5.24
CA ASP A 293 -11.37 50.73 5.60
C ASP A 293 -12.07 50.82 6.95
N PRO A 294 -11.32 50.97 8.06
CA PRO A 294 -11.86 50.88 9.42
C PRO A 294 -12.85 52.00 9.80
N CYS A 295 -13.09 52.94 8.88
CA CYS A 295 -14.04 54.03 9.04
C CYS A 295 -15.39 53.77 8.33
N VAL A 296 -15.59 52.59 7.76
CA VAL A 296 -16.76 52.21 6.95
C VAL A 296 -17.53 51.04 7.57
N PHE A 297 -17.89 51.18 8.84
CA PHE A 297 -18.64 50.18 9.59
C PHE A 297 -20.16 50.33 9.52
N THR A 298 -20.85 49.23 9.81
CA THR A 298 -22.30 49.20 10.05
C THR A 298 -22.66 49.91 11.36
N ALA A 299 -23.75 50.68 11.34
CA ALA A 299 -24.20 51.41 12.52
C ALA A 299 -24.53 50.46 13.68
N GLY A 300 -23.77 50.57 14.78
CA GLY A 300 -23.92 49.75 15.97
C GLY A 300 -22.90 48.63 16.10
N SER A 301 -22.00 48.47 15.14
CA SER A 301 -20.82 47.61 15.24
C SER A 301 -19.88 48.11 16.34
N VAL A 302 -19.08 47.18 16.87
CA VAL A 302 -18.20 47.44 18.01
C VAL A 302 -16.78 47.16 17.54
N ALA A 303 -16.03 48.23 17.30
CA ALA A 303 -14.65 48.15 16.86
C ALA A 303 -13.74 47.40 17.86
N ASP A 304 -12.79 46.66 17.31
CA ASP A 304 -11.66 46.12 18.07
C ASP A 304 -10.64 47.23 18.34
N THR A 305 -10.77 47.85 19.51
CA THR A 305 -9.82 48.87 19.98
C THR A 305 -8.38 48.38 20.14
N SER A 306 -8.12 47.07 20.05
CA SER A 306 -6.77 46.50 20.05
C SER A 306 -6.17 46.34 18.64
N ASN A 307 -6.98 46.43 17.58
CA ASN A 307 -6.54 46.32 16.20
C ASN A 307 -5.69 47.56 15.80
N PRO A 308 -4.48 47.36 15.26
CA PRO A 308 -3.59 48.46 14.89
C PRO A 308 -4.07 49.29 13.69
N ILE A 309 -4.83 48.70 12.77
CA ILE A 309 -5.42 49.40 11.61
C ILE A 309 -6.49 50.37 12.11
N TRP A 310 -7.44 49.89 12.92
CA TRP A 310 -8.44 50.75 13.55
C TRP A 310 -7.80 51.85 14.39
N GLN A 311 -6.82 51.53 15.25
CA GLN A 311 -6.16 52.52 16.11
C GLN A 311 -5.47 53.64 15.33
N ALA A 312 -4.95 53.35 14.14
CA ALA A 312 -4.20 54.30 13.32
C ALA A 312 -5.09 55.19 12.44
N ALA A 313 -6.35 54.81 12.24
CA ALA A 313 -7.31 55.59 11.47
C ALA A 313 -7.73 56.88 12.21
N ASP A 314 -8.25 57.84 11.45
CA ASP A 314 -8.81 59.12 11.91
C ASP A 314 -10.18 59.25 11.26
N CYS A 315 -11.17 58.59 11.85
CA CYS A 315 -12.47 58.39 11.20
C CYS A 315 -13.38 59.62 11.26
N ASP A 316 -13.18 60.49 12.26
CA ASP A 316 -13.93 61.74 12.39
C ASP A 316 -13.27 62.92 11.64
N GLY A 317 -11.99 62.76 11.25
CA GLY A 317 -11.22 63.68 10.44
C GLY A 317 -10.69 64.90 11.19
N ASP A 318 -10.60 64.83 12.52
CA ASP A 318 -10.14 65.94 13.36
C ASP A 318 -8.60 66.02 13.48
N GLY A 319 -7.91 64.95 13.06
CA GLY A 319 -6.46 64.82 13.03
C GLY A 319 -5.85 64.01 14.17
N ASP A 320 -6.64 63.56 15.14
CA ASP A 320 -6.25 62.58 16.15
C ASP A 320 -6.62 61.16 15.68
N SER A 321 -5.74 60.19 15.95
CA SER A 321 -6.03 58.80 15.59
C SER A 321 -7.03 58.19 16.58
N ASN A 322 -7.85 57.24 16.14
CA ASN A 322 -8.89 56.60 16.96
C ASN A 322 -8.32 56.01 18.27
N GLY A 323 -7.09 55.50 18.28
CA GLY A 323 -6.43 54.98 19.48
C GLY A 323 -6.03 56.03 20.52
N THR A 324 -6.03 57.31 20.15
CA THR A 324 -5.69 58.46 21.01
C THR A 324 -6.86 59.41 21.22
N ASP A 325 -7.89 59.31 20.40
CA ASP A 325 -9.07 60.16 20.39
C ASP A 325 -10.01 59.79 21.57
N PRO A 326 -10.45 60.76 22.39
CA PRO A 326 -11.49 60.54 23.39
C PRO A 326 -12.91 60.30 22.82
N ASP A 327 -13.19 60.72 21.58
CA ASP A 327 -14.47 60.60 20.86
C ASP A 327 -14.27 60.10 19.39
N PRO A 328 -13.66 58.91 19.17
CA PRO A 328 -13.35 58.35 17.84
C PRO A 328 -14.60 57.95 17.02
#